data_AF-T0FPE9-F1
#
_entry.id   AF-T0FPE9-F1
#
_cell.length_a   1.000
_cell.length_b   1.000
_cell.length_c   1.000
_cell.angle_alpha   90.00
_cell.angle_beta   90.00
_cell.angle_gamma   90.00
#
_symmetry.space_group_name_H-M   'P 1'
#
loop_
_entity.id
_entity.type
_entity.pdbx_description
1 polymer ?
#
loop_
_entity_poly.entity_id
_entity_poly.type
_entity_poly.pdbx_seq_one_letter_code
_entity_poly.pdbx_strand_id
1 'polypeptide(L)'
;MRGAGTRANQFYYDGLPLIYPFHADGITSVLNNNAIRSLEVYSGTYSARYGFATGGVIAVEGFKKKNDSVVLNLNTFLVDGYVFKNITKNLNISASGRKYYPNYILGRIPDLVPNQTFVSDYSDYQFRINWEIDNHNSLTISSFGTKDYRHPFSTNKQYEPKKNTMETLNDSLIVDKNFRTDGIQYVWKPFEYVSNTMNISRSYFQERIQNNTYFTDTSKGALSAAFDGLQKVNTLGNDFSEDLRYFEDVMEINLFKAVAALHFNIIVVEKLILHLFLFNRNGRLEQFC
;
A
#
# COMPACT_ATOMS: atom_id res chain seq x y z
N MET A 1 6.93 2.87 -13.05
CA MET A 1 8.27 3.33 -13.49
C MET A 1 8.38 3.16 -14.98
N ARG A 2 9.20 3.97 -15.68
CA ARG A 2 9.37 3.88 -17.15
C ARG A 2 8.06 3.99 -17.94
N GLY A 3 7.11 4.82 -17.48
CA GLY A 3 5.78 4.94 -18.09
C GLY A 3 4.79 3.82 -17.71
N ALA A 4 5.22 2.77 -17.02
CA ALA A 4 4.34 1.71 -16.56
C ALA A 4 3.53 2.16 -15.33
N GLY A 5 2.22 1.85 -15.33
CA GLY A 5 1.29 2.15 -14.25
C GLY A 5 1.60 1.41 -12.94
N THR A 6 0.94 1.79 -11.84
CA THR A 6 1.23 1.27 -10.49
C THR A 6 1.25 -0.25 -10.41
N ARG A 7 0.27 -0.94 -11.03
CA ARG A 7 0.14 -2.41 -11.01
C ARG A 7 1.26 -3.15 -11.76
N ALA A 8 2.02 -2.46 -12.61
CA ALA A 8 3.18 -3.04 -13.29
C ALA A 8 4.47 -2.93 -12.45
N ASN A 9 4.45 -2.12 -11.38
CA ASN A 9 5.55 -2.04 -10.44
C ASN A 9 5.26 -2.90 -9.21
N GLN A 10 6.32 -3.37 -8.57
CA GLN A 10 6.20 -4.08 -7.30
C GLN A 10 6.71 -3.22 -6.16
N PHE A 11 6.03 -3.32 -5.03
CA PHE A 11 6.32 -2.53 -3.84
C PHE A 11 6.49 -3.48 -2.66
N TYR A 12 7.48 -3.18 -1.83
CA TYR A 12 7.81 -3.98 -0.67
C TYR A 12 8.04 -3.09 0.55
N TYR A 13 7.63 -3.58 1.72
CA TYR A 13 8.00 -3.01 3.02
C TYR A 13 8.71 -4.08 3.85
N ASP A 14 9.98 -3.86 4.18
CA ASP A 14 10.87 -4.87 4.77
C ASP A 14 10.86 -6.20 4.00
N GLY A 15 10.87 -6.12 2.67
CA GLY A 15 10.82 -7.32 1.80
C GLY A 15 9.46 -8.03 1.75
N LEU A 16 8.44 -7.55 2.47
CA LEU A 16 7.09 -8.10 2.42
C LEU A 16 6.24 -7.38 1.37
N PRO A 17 5.33 -8.06 0.64
CA PRO A 17 4.53 -7.44 -0.41
C PRO A 17 3.65 -6.28 0.11
N LEU A 18 3.74 -5.15 -0.57
CA LEU A 18 2.88 -3.97 -0.40
C LEU A 18 2.00 -3.81 -1.65
N ILE A 19 0.98 -4.68 -1.77
CA ILE A 19 0.16 -4.79 -3.00
C ILE A 19 -0.72 -3.55 -3.29
N TYR A 20 -1.03 -2.75 -2.26
CA TYR A 20 -1.73 -1.48 -2.40
C TYR A 20 -0.93 -0.35 -1.71
N PRO A 21 0.03 0.28 -2.42
CA PRO A 21 1.01 1.19 -1.81
C PRO A 21 0.54 2.64 -1.65
N PHE A 22 -0.59 3.03 -2.27
CA PHE A 22 -1.05 4.41 -2.27
C PHE A 22 -2.55 4.53 -2.03
N HIS A 23 -2.94 5.56 -1.28
CA HIS A 23 -4.33 5.98 -1.20
C HIS A 23 -4.70 6.94 -2.34
N ALA A 24 -6.00 7.19 -2.47
CA ALA A 24 -6.55 8.29 -3.28
C ALA A 24 -5.96 8.33 -4.71
N ASP A 25 -5.87 7.18 -5.37
CA ASP A 25 -5.31 7.00 -6.72
C ASP A 25 -3.84 7.46 -6.89
N GLY A 26 -3.01 7.27 -5.87
CA GLY A 26 -1.57 7.54 -6.00
C GLY A 26 -1.12 8.87 -5.41
N ILE A 27 -2.00 9.61 -4.73
CA ILE A 27 -1.66 10.94 -4.18
C ILE A 27 -0.83 10.80 -2.90
N THR A 28 -1.14 9.83 -2.04
CA THR A 28 -0.45 9.65 -0.75
C THR A 28 -0.03 8.19 -0.55
N SER A 29 1.13 7.99 0.07
CA SER A 29 1.61 6.66 0.46
C SER A 29 0.80 6.10 1.64
N VAL A 30 0.53 4.80 1.61
CA VAL A 30 -0.06 4.09 2.76
C VAL A 30 0.92 3.91 3.92
N LEU A 31 2.23 4.07 3.68
CA LEU A 31 3.23 4.03 4.74
C LEU A 31 3.39 5.42 5.38
N ASN A 32 3.45 5.47 6.71
CA ASN A 32 3.83 6.70 7.41
C ASN A 32 5.28 7.09 7.09
N ASN A 33 5.51 8.36 6.75
CA ASN A 33 6.84 8.87 6.40
C ASN A 33 7.88 8.64 7.52
N ASN A 34 7.48 8.71 8.78
CA ASN A 34 8.36 8.49 9.93
C ASN A 34 8.73 7.02 10.16
N ALA A 35 8.00 6.09 9.52
CA ALA A 35 8.30 4.67 9.52
C ALA A 35 9.34 4.28 8.45
N ILE A 36 9.57 5.13 7.45
CA ILE A 36 10.47 4.90 6.33
C ILE A 36 11.89 5.32 6.71
N ARG A 37 12.82 4.35 6.73
CA ARG A 37 14.26 4.62 6.88
C ARG A 37 14.92 4.82 5.53
N SER A 38 14.63 3.94 4.58
CA SER A 38 15.20 3.94 3.24
C SER A 38 14.13 3.53 2.23
N LEU A 39 14.29 4.03 1.01
CA LEU A 39 13.50 3.68 -0.15
C LEU A 39 14.48 3.47 -1.31
N GLU A 40 14.49 2.25 -1.83
CA GLU A 40 15.30 1.85 -2.98
C GLU A 40 14.42 1.70 -4.20
N VAL A 41 14.89 2.25 -5.32
CA VAL A 41 14.17 2.25 -6.60
C VAL A 41 15.01 1.52 -7.64
N TYR A 42 14.48 0.41 -8.11
CA TYR A 42 15.06 -0.35 -9.21
C TYR A 42 14.20 -0.14 -10.45
N SER A 43 14.66 0.74 -11.34
CA SER A 43 13.96 1.00 -12.60
C SER A 43 14.11 -0.15 -13.61
N GLY A 44 15.16 -0.96 -13.50
CA GLY A 44 15.44 -2.16 -14.31
C GLY A 44 16.67 -2.89 -13.79
N THR A 45 17.04 -4.01 -14.42
CA THR A 45 18.19 -4.87 -14.01
C THR A 45 18.22 -5.16 -12.52
N TYR A 46 17.05 -5.48 -11.94
CA TYR A 46 16.91 -5.94 -10.57
C TYR A 46 17.08 -7.47 -10.49
N SER A 47 17.38 -7.96 -9.29
CA SER A 47 17.50 -9.40 -9.04
C SER A 47 16.20 -10.13 -9.35
N ALA A 48 16.31 -11.37 -9.82
CA ALA A 48 15.18 -12.26 -10.09
C ALA A 48 14.29 -12.52 -8.85
N ARG A 49 14.77 -12.20 -7.64
CA ARG A 49 13.97 -12.24 -6.40
C ARG A 49 12.66 -11.43 -6.49
N TYR A 50 12.66 -10.37 -7.30
CA TYR A 50 11.49 -9.49 -7.49
C TYR A 50 10.56 -9.94 -8.62
N GLY A 51 10.70 -11.18 -9.10
CA GLY A 51 9.74 -11.88 -9.97
C GLY A 51 9.17 -11.03 -11.11
N PHE A 52 7.83 -10.94 -11.16
CA PHE A 52 7.02 -10.34 -12.25
C PHE A 52 6.95 -8.81 -12.26
N ALA A 53 7.89 -8.11 -11.64
CA ALA A 53 7.99 -6.68 -11.89
C ALA A 53 8.18 -6.47 -13.41
N THR A 54 7.28 -5.71 -14.04
CA THR A 54 7.36 -5.40 -15.49
C THR A 54 7.69 -3.92 -15.72
N GLY A 55 7.41 -3.07 -14.73
CA GLY A 55 7.79 -1.65 -14.72
C GLY A 55 9.05 -1.37 -13.90
N GLY A 56 9.08 -1.81 -12.63
CA GLY A 56 10.17 -1.56 -11.70
C GLY A 56 9.83 -2.00 -10.28
N VAL A 57 10.79 -1.88 -9.36
CA VAL A 57 10.67 -2.31 -7.96
C VAL A 57 10.93 -1.13 -7.03
N ILE A 58 10.08 -1.00 -6.01
CA ILE A 58 10.24 -0.06 -4.90
C ILE A 58 10.38 -0.90 -3.64
N ALA A 59 11.55 -0.86 -2.99
CA ALA A 59 11.79 -1.54 -1.74
C ALA A 59 11.94 -0.51 -0.62
N VAL A 60 11.02 -0.54 0.34
CA VAL A 60 11.02 0.36 1.50
C VAL A 60 11.47 -0.42 2.72
N GLU A 61 12.32 0.17 3.55
CA GLU A 61 12.76 -0.46 4.79
C GLU A 61 12.41 0.39 6.00
N GLY A 62 12.03 -0.29 7.08
CA GLY A 62 11.83 0.31 8.40
C GLY A 62 13.13 0.58 9.15
N PHE A 63 13.03 1.34 10.23
CA PHE A 63 14.15 1.56 11.15
C PHE A 63 14.44 0.31 11.98
N LYS A 64 15.67 -0.21 11.90
CA LYS A 64 16.15 -1.26 12.83
C LYS A 64 16.58 -0.67 14.17
N LYS A 65 17.07 0.57 14.19
CA LYS A 65 17.47 1.31 15.37
C LYS A 65 17.34 2.80 15.10
N LYS A 66 16.71 3.53 16.02
CA LYS A 66 16.72 5.00 16.09
C LYS A 66 16.39 5.44 17.52
N ASN A 67 16.52 6.73 17.81
CA ASN A 67 16.09 7.26 19.10
C ASN A 67 14.56 7.10 19.28
N ASP A 68 14.14 6.91 20.52
CA ASP A 68 12.72 6.90 20.87
C ASP A 68 12.06 8.19 20.36
N SER A 69 10.92 8.04 19.69
CA SER A 69 10.25 9.15 19.04
C SER A 69 8.74 8.97 19.06
N VAL A 70 8.02 10.05 19.37
CA VAL A 70 6.57 10.15 19.17
C VAL A 70 6.34 11.34 18.26
N VAL A 71 5.63 11.12 17.15
CA VAL A 71 5.26 12.15 16.18
C VAL A 71 3.75 12.14 16.07
N LEU A 72 3.14 13.31 16.22
CA LEU A 72 1.72 13.54 16.03
C LEU A 72 1.54 14.69 15.05
N ASN A 73 0.80 14.45 13.98
CA ASN A 73 0.46 15.42 12.95
C ASN A 73 -1.05 15.64 12.96
N LEU A 74 -1.47 16.88 13.15
CA LEU A 74 -2.87 17.31 13.13
C LEU A 74 -3.07 18.32 12.03
N ASN A 75 -3.96 18.01 11.09
CA ASN A 75 -4.39 18.87 10.01
C ASN A 75 -5.92 18.92 10.02
N THR A 76 -6.50 19.93 9.38
CA THR A 76 -7.94 20.08 9.16
C THR A 76 -8.61 18.78 8.69
N PHE A 77 -8.00 18.03 7.77
CA PHE A 77 -8.60 16.82 7.20
C PHE A 77 -7.92 15.51 7.59
N LEU A 78 -6.89 15.55 8.43
CA LEU A 78 -6.01 14.41 8.65
C LEU A 78 -5.46 14.40 10.07
N VAL A 79 -5.49 13.23 10.70
CA VAL A 79 -4.72 12.91 11.91
C VAL A 79 -3.78 11.76 11.60
N ASP A 80 -2.53 11.91 12.02
CA ASP A 80 -1.46 10.94 11.77
C ASP A 80 -0.57 10.86 13.00
N GLY A 81 -0.27 9.65 13.43
CA GLY A 81 0.56 9.38 14.59
C GLY A 81 1.58 8.29 14.29
N TYR A 82 2.78 8.45 14.82
CA TYR A 82 3.84 7.47 14.76
C TYR A 82 4.60 7.41 16.08
N VAL A 83 4.90 6.20 16.55
CA VAL A 83 5.74 5.94 17.70
C VAL A 83 6.84 4.96 17.33
N PHE A 84 8.05 5.19 17.82
CA PHE A 84 9.16 4.24 17.83
C PHE A 84 9.72 4.19 19.24
N LYS A 85 9.97 2.98 19.74
CA LYS A 85 10.51 2.78 21.08
C LYS A 85 11.49 1.62 21.12
N ASN A 86 12.65 1.84 21.71
CA ASN A 86 13.58 0.79 22.10
C ASN A 86 13.11 0.22 23.44
N ILE A 87 12.52 -0.98 23.42
CA ILE A 87 12.08 -1.68 24.64
C ILE A 87 13.29 -2.20 25.41
N THR A 88 14.28 -2.70 24.69
CA THR A 88 15.60 -3.07 25.21
C THR A 88 16.68 -2.60 24.24
N LYS A 89 17.95 -2.91 24.51
CA LYS A 89 19.05 -2.62 23.58
C LYS A 89 18.92 -3.33 22.22
N ASN A 90 18.20 -4.45 22.19
CA ASN A 90 18.11 -5.36 21.05
C ASN A 90 16.67 -5.51 20.52
N LEU A 91 15.67 -4.95 21.21
CA LEU A 91 14.26 -5.06 20.85
C LEU A 91 13.67 -3.65 20.70
N ASN A 92 13.12 -3.37 19.52
CA ASN A 92 12.36 -2.15 19.27
C ASN A 92 11.00 -2.44 18.66
N ILE A 93 10.09 -1.51 18.89
CA ILE A 93 8.72 -1.55 18.39
C ILE A 93 8.42 -0.19 17.75
N SER A 94 7.72 -0.22 16.62
CA SER A 94 7.11 0.98 16.05
C SER A 94 5.68 0.72 15.63
N ALA A 95 4.86 1.76 15.78
CA ALA A 95 3.48 1.74 15.33
C ALA A 95 3.12 3.10 14.72
N SER A 96 2.30 3.09 13.68
CA SER A 96 1.65 4.28 13.15
C SER A 96 0.20 4.01 12.83
N GLY A 97 -0.57 5.09 12.83
CA GLY A 97 -1.94 5.11 12.37
C GLY A 97 -2.27 6.47 11.78
N ARG A 98 -3.05 6.45 10.72
CA ARG A 98 -3.53 7.66 10.05
C ARG A 98 -5.01 7.53 9.74
N LYS A 99 -5.71 8.65 9.84
CA LYS A 99 -7.09 8.80 9.37
C LYS A 99 -7.21 10.10 8.59
N TYR A 100 -7.66 10.00 7.35
CA TYR A 100 -8.01 11.12 6.47
C TYR A 100 -9.52 11.17 6.33
N TYR A 101 -10.11 12.32 6.68
CA TYR A 101 -11.55 12.48 6.89
C TYR A 101 -12.11 13.81 6.33
N PRO A 102 -11.74 14.22 5.11
CA PRO A 102 -12.16 15.51 4.55
C PRO A 102 -13.68 15.63 4.44
N ASN A 103 -14.37 14.51 4.21
CA ASN A 103 -15.84 14.40 4.13
C ASN A 103 -16.56 14.97 5.35
N TYR A 104 -16.02 14.81 6.57
CA TYR A 104 -16.67 15.32 7.79
C TYR A 104 -16.61 16.84 7.92
N ILE A 105 -15.52 17.45 7.44
CA ILE A 105 -15.34 18.90 7.50
C ILE A 105 -16.02 19.58 6.31
N LEU A 106 -15.75 19.08 5.09
CA LEU A 106 -16.32 19.62 3.87
C LEU A 106 -17.84 19.43 3.80
N GLY A 107 -18.36 18.30 4.29
CA GLY A 107 -19.81 18.04 4.32
C GLY A 107 -20.62 19.08 5.09
N ARG A 108 -20.02 19.72 6.09
CA ARG A 108 -20.68 20.75 6.92
C ARG A 108 -20.73 22.14 6.28
N ILE A 109 -20.08 22.34 5.14
CA ILE A 109 -20.04 23.63 4.44
C ILE A 109 -20.78 23.45 3.11
N PRO A 110 -22.07 23.82 3.04
CA PRO A 110 -22.86 23.65 1.83
C PRO A 110 -22.24 24.42 0.65
N ASP A 111 -22.26 23.78 -0.53
CA ASP A 111 -21.84 24.34 -1.81
C ASP A 111 -20.36 24.76 -1.92
N LEU A 112 -19.50 24.32 -0.98
CA LEU A 112 -18.05 24.59 -1.03
C LEU A 112 -17.33 23.81 -2.14
N VAL A 113 -17.77 22.57 -2.37
CA VAL A 113 -17.15 21.65 -3.32
C VAL A 113 -18.25 21.21 -4.30
N PRO A 114 -17.95 21.15 -5.62
CA PRO A 114 -18.89 20.59 -6.58
C PRO A 114 -19.34 19.19 -6.17
N ASN A 115 -20.63 18.90 -6.30
CA ASN A 115 -21.24 17.65 -5.86
C ASN A 115 -20.61 16.39 -6.47
N GLN A 116 -20.08 16.53 -7.68
CA GLN A 116 -19.45 15.47 -8.45
C GLN A 116 -17.98 15.24 -8.07
N THR A 117 -17.41 16.04 -7.18
CA THR A 117 -16.02 15.86 -6.74
C THR A 117 -15.89 14.55 -5.97
N PHE A 118 -14.97 13.70 -6.40
CA PHE A 118 -14.62 12.50 -5.65
C PHE A 118 -13.89 12.88 -4.38
N VAL A 119 -14.45 12.46 -3.25
CA VAL A 119 -13.78 12.56 -1.96
C VAL A 119 -13.26 11.19 -1.54
N SER A 120 -12.15 11.20 -0.83
CA SER A 120 -11.54 10.01 -0.26
C SER A 120 -11.62 10.08 1.25
N ASP A 121 -12.11 9.01 1.86
CA ASP A 121 -11.97 8.73 3.28
C ASP A 121 -11.07 7.50 3.38
N TYR A 122 -9.94 7.62 4.08
CA TYR A 122 -9.04 6.48 4.25
C TYR A 122 -8.39 6.43 5.62
N SER A 123 -7.98 5.24 5.99
CA SER A 123 -7.16 5.01 7.18
C SER A 123 -6.11 3.94 6.91
N ASP A 124 -4.93 4.13 7.44
CA ASP A 124 -3.84 3.16 7.39
C ASP A 124 -3.27 2.91 8.78
N TYR A 125 -2.62 1.76 8.93
CA TYR A 125 -1.81 1.44 10.10
C TYR A 125 -0.56 0.67 9.69
N GLN A 126 0.49 0.83 10.47
CA GLN A 126 1.69 0.00 10.39
C GLN A 126 2.11 -0.38 11.80
N PHE A 127 2.40 -1.64 12.02
CA PHE A 127 2.93 -2.19 13.26
C PHE A 127 4.17 -3.01 12.94
N ARG A 128 5.22 -2.83 13.72
CA ARG A 128 6.51 -3.48 13.49
C ARG A 128 7.22 -3.75 14.80
N ILE A 129 7.70 -4.97 14.98
CA ILE A 129 8.61 -5.40 16.05
C ILE A 129 9.90 -5.86 15.39
N ASN A 130 11.04 -5.38 15.87
CA ASN A 130 12.35 -5.82 15.41
C ASN A 130 13.20 -6.27 16.59
N TRP A 131 13.69 -7.50 16.51
CA TRP A 131 14.47 -8.16 17.54
C TRP A 131 15.80 -8.65 16.97
N GLU A 132 16.89 -8.09 17.49
CA GLU A 132 18.25 -8.61 17.31
C GLU A 132 18.46 -9.73 18.34
N ILE A 133 18.27 -10.97 17.93
CA ILE A 133 18.37 -12.15 18.80
C ILE A 133 19.81 -12.28 19.31
N ASP A 134 20.76 -12.15 18.39
CA ASP A 134 22.20 -12.09 18.65
C ASP A 134 22.90 -11.35 17.49
N ASN A 135 24.23 -11.38 17.46
CA ASN A 135 25.04 -10.67 16.45
C ASN A 135 24.85 -11.18 15.02
N HIS A 136 24.32 -12.38 14.82
CA HIS A 136 24.11 -13.02 13.53
C HIS A 136 22.63 -13.18 13.17
N ASN A 137 21.73 -13.08 14.14
CA ASN A 137 20.32 -13.42 13.97
C ASN A 137 19.41 -12.23 14.28
N SER A 138 18.54 -11.87 13.34
CA SER A 138 17.51 -10.86 13.57
C SER A 138 16.15 -11.29 13.03
N LEU A 139 15.10 -10.91 13.75
CA LEU A 139 13.71 -11.21 13.43
C LEU A 139 12.91 -9.90 13.38
N THR A 140 12.16 -9.69 12.31
CA THR A 140 11.18 -8.61 12.20
C THR A 140 9.80 -9.21 12.00
N ILE A 141 8.84 -8.78 12.82
CA ILE A 141 7.42 -9.10 12.67
C ILE A 141 6.72 -7.80 12.30
N SER A 142 5.89 -7.82 11.27
CA SER A 142 5.14 -6.63 10.88
C SER A 142 3.74 -6.95 10.40
N SER A 143 2.87 -5.96 10.59
CA SER A 143 1.50 -5.97 10.10
C SER A 143 1.19 -4.55 9.63
N PHE A 144 0.73 -4.41 8.40
CA PHE A 144 0.39 -3.10 7.84
C PHE A 144 -0.78 -3.24 6.89
N GLY A 145 -1.61 -2.21 6.82
CA GLY A 145 -2.81 -2.27 6.02
C GLY A 145 -3.53 -0.95 5.94
N THR A 146 -4.56 -0.93 5.11
CA THR A 146 -5.40 0.24 4.91
C THR A 146 -6.81 -0.14 4.53
N LYS A 147 -7.73 0.79 4.80
CA LYS A 147 -9.05 0.84 4.22
C LYS A 147 -9.26 2.19 3.55
N ASP A 148 -9.67 2.17 2.29
CA ASP A 148 -9.99 3.33 1.48
C ASP A 148 -11.43 3.25 1.03
N TYR A 149 -12.16 4.34 1.19
CA TYR A 149 -13.50 4.50 0.69
C TYR A 149 -13.57 5.80 -0.10
N ARG A 150 -13.86 5.69 -1.40
CA ARG A 150 -14.05 6.83 -2.28
C ARG A 150 -15.46 6.84 -2.82
N HIS A 151 -16.03 8.04 -2.82
CA HIS A 151 -17.39 8.26 -3.29
C HIS A 151 -17.55 9.70 -3.76
N PRO A 152 -18.59 9.99 -4.55
CA PRO A 152 -18.94 11.35 -4.93
C PRO A 152 -19.35 12.15 -3.70
N PHE A 153 -19.03 13.44 -3.67
CA PHE A 153 -19.37 14.31 -2.55
C PHE A 153 -20.89 14.41 -2.32
N SER A 154 -21.69 14.32 -3.39
CA SER A 154 -23.16 14.27 -3.36
C SER A 154 -23.72 13.16 -2.48
N THR A 155 -23.03 12.03 -2.35
CA THR A 155 -23.47 10.89 -1.53
C THR A 155 -22.98 10.97 -0.08
N ASN A 156 -22.35 12.07 0.32
CA ASN A 156 -21.86 12.26 1.67
C ASN A 156 -23.03 12.44 2.65
N LYS A 157 -23.12 11.57 3.67
CA LYS A 157 -24.18 11.61 4.68
C LYS A 157 -24.26 12.91 5.49
N GLN A 158 -23.19 13.71 5.51
CA GLN A 158 -23.15 14.98 6.24
C GLN A 158 -23.50 16.20 5.37
N TYR A 159 -23.67 16.00 4.06
CA TYR A 159 -23.89 17.09 3.11
C TYR A 159 -25.38 17.35 2.91
N GLU A 160 -25.80 18.59 3.17
CA GLU A 160 -27.16 19.09 2.95
C GLU A 160 -27.11 20.21 1.88
N PRO A 161 -27.42 19.92 0.61
CA PRO A 161 -27.33 20.90 -0.47
C PRO A 161 -28.38 22.01 -0.33
N LYS A 162 -28.01 23.27 -0.63
CA LYS A 162 -28.98 24.40 -0.63
C LYS A 162 -29.88 24.44 -1.87
N LYS A 163 -29.50 23.73 -2.93
CA LYS A 163 -30.23 23.63 -4.20
C LYS A 163 -30.30 22.18 -4.64
N ASN A 164 -31.40 21.77 -5.24
CA ASN A 164 -31.49 20.47 -5.92
C ASN A 164 -30.44 20.45 -7.04
N THR A 165 -29.41 19.63 -6.88
CA THR A 165 -28.41 19.42 -7.93
C THR A 165 -28.84 18.24 -8.78
N MET A 166 -28.86 18.47 -10.09
CA MET A 166 -29.15 17.44 -11.09
C MET A 166 -28.22 16.24 -10.90
N GLU A 167 -28.79 15.03 -10.85
CA GLU A 167 -28.01 13.79 -10.83
C GLU A 167 -27.22 13.66 -12.14
N THR A 168 -25.96 13.24 -12.03
CA THR A 168 -25.05 13.06 -13.17
C THR A 168 -24.46 11.64 -13.18
N LEU A 169 -23.94 11.22 -14.34
CA LEU A 169 -23.33 9.89 -14.51
C LEU A 169 -22.18 9.61 -13.53
N ASN A 170 -21.53 10.65 -12.98
CA ASN A 170 -20.43 10.53 -12.03
C ASN A 170 -20.89 10.41 -10.56
N ASP A 171 -22.17 10.66 -10.24
CA ASP A 171 -22.71 10.63 -8.86
C ASP A 171 -22.84 9.22 -8.26
N SER A 172 -22.25 8.22 -8.90
CA SER A 172 -22.54 6.82 -8.64
C SER A 172 -21.35 5.90 -8.46
N LEU A 173 -20.13 6.36 -8.80
CA LEU A 173 -18.96 5.52 -8.68
C LEU A 173 -18.51 5.47 -7.22
N ILE A 174 -18.59 4.30 -6.61
CA ILE A 174 -18.03 4.03 -5.28
C ILE A 174 -16.86 3.07 -5.45
N VAL A 175 -15.77 3.35 -4.77
CA VAL A 175 -14.58 2.49 -4.73
C VAL A 175 -14.23 2.22 -3.28
N ASP A 176 -14.43 0.99 -2.83
CA ASP A 176 -14.07 0.51 -1.49
C ASP A 176 -12.89 -0.47 -1.62
N LYS A 177 -11.78 -0.16 -0.96
CA LYS A 177 -10.58 -1.00 -0.99
C LYS A 177 -10.13 -1.31 0.42
N ASN A 178 -9.73 -2.55 0.64
CA ASN A 178 -9.16 -3.01 1.89
C ASN A 178 -7.90 -3.82 1.60
N PHE A 179 -6.83 -3.52 2.33
CA PHE A 179 -5.54 -4.14 2.17
C PHE A 179 -4.93 -4.46 3.54
N ARG A 180 -4.30 -5.63 3.67
CA ARG A 180 -3.48 -5.98 4.82
C ARG A 180 -2.39 -6.97 4.44
N THR A 181 -1.16 -6.72 4.89
CA THR A 181 -0.07 -7.70 4.90
C THR A 181 0.33 -7.98 6.34
N ASP A 182 0.41 -9.25 6.70
CA ASP A 182 1.04 -9.73 7.92
C ASP A 182 2.24 -10.59 7.54
N GLY A 183 3.39 -10.37 8.18
CA GLY A 183 4.56 -11.17 7.85
C GLY A 183 5.69 -11.11 8.84
N ILE A 184 6.63 -12.00 8.59
CA ILE A 184 7.84 -12.22 9.37
C ILE A 184 9.02 -12.21 8.40
N GLN A 185 10.05 -11.47 8.76
CA GLN A 185 11.36 -11.53 8.14
C GLN A 185 12.36 -12.07 9.15
N TYR A 186 13.11 -13.09 8.78
CA TYR A 186 14.27 -13.56 9.51
C TYR A 186 15.53 -13.31 8.69
N VAL A 187 16.56 -12.75 9.31
CA VAL A 187 17.85 -12.49 8.66
C VAL A 187 18.94 -13.17 9.47
N TRP A 188 19.68 -14.06 8.81
CA TRP A 188 20.84 -14.76 9.34
C TRP A 188 22.11 -14.27 8.63
N LYS A 189 23.09 -13.79 9.41
CA LYS A 189 24.36 -13.25 8.93
C LYS A 189 25.52 -13.98 9.61
N PRO A 190 25.90 -15.19 9.16
CA PRO A 190 26.95 -15.97 9.80
C PRO A 190 28.34 -15.35 9.66
N PHE A 191 28.56 -14.60 8.57
CA PHE A 191 29.81 -13.91 8.26
C PHE A 191 29.49 -12.53 7.71
N GLU A 192 30.46 -11.61 7.71
CA GLU A 192 30.23 -10.24 7.22
C GLU A 192 29.83 -10.19 5.73
N TYR A 193 30.28 -11.16 4.94
CA TYR A 193 30.03 -11.26 3.50
C TYR A 193 28.85 -12.17 3.13
N VAL A 194 28.21 -12.84 4.10
CA VAL A 194 27.05 -13.72 3.83
C VAL A 194 25.85 -13.21 4.61
N SER A 195 24.73 -13.02 3.91
CA SER A 195 23.43 -12.79 4.52
C SER A 195 22.41 -13.72 3.89
N ASN A 196 21.60 -14.37 4.71
CA ASN A 196 20.41 -15.08 4.29
C ASN A 196 19.20 -14.34 4.84
N THR A 197 18.19 -14.11 4.00
CA THR A 197 16.95 -13.42 4.35
C THR A 197 15.78 -14.31 3.96
N MET A 198 14.99 -14.70 4.95
CA MET A 198 13.75 -15.44 4.77
C MET A 198 12.56 -14.54 5.07
N ASN A 199 11.63 -14.41 4.12
CA ASN A 199 10.39 -13.65 4.29
C ASN A 199 9.20 -14.59 4.15
N ILE A 200 8.26 -14.50 5.10
CA ILE A 200 7.00 -15.22 5.06
C ILE A 200 5.89 -14.22 5.34
N SER A 201 4.89 -14.14 4.46
CA SER A 201 3.74 -13.26 4.69
C SER A 201 2.47 -13.75 4.04
N ARG A 202 1.37 -13.17 4.49
CA ARG A 202 0.06 -13.26 3.86
C ARG A 202 -0.47 -11.86 3.61
N SER A 203 -0.84 -11.58 2.36
CA SER A 203 -1.38 -10.30 1.95
C SER A 203 -2.79 -10.48 1.41
N TYR A 204 -3.75 -9.76 1.98
CA TYR A 204 -5.10 -9.71 1.49
C TYR A 204 -5.37 -8.38 0.84
N PHE A 205 -6.04 -8.41 -0.31
CA PHE A 205 -6.60 -7.23 -0.94
C PHE A 205 -8.03 -7.50 -1.38
N GLN A 206 -8.90 -6.53 -1.15
CA GLN A 206 -10.28 -6.54 -1.62
C GLN A 206 -10.54 -5.18 -2.25
N GLU A 207 -11.16 -5.19 -3.42
CA GLU A 207 -11.61 -4.00 -4.11
C GLU A 207 -13.04 -4.23 -4.58
N ARG A 208 -13.91 -3.29 -4.25
CA ARG A 208 -15.27 -3.24 -4.73
C ARG A 208 -15.47 -1.93 -5.47
N ILE A 209 -15.78 -2.03 -6.76
CA ILE A 209 -16.15 -0.89 -7.59
C ILE A 209 -17.62 -1.00 -7.88
N GLN A 210 -18.40 0.00 -7.46
CA GLN A 210 -19.81 0.10 -7.81
C GLN A 210 -20.02 1.29 -8.72
N ASN A 211 -20.85 1.14 -9.74
CA ASN A 211 -21.31 2.23 -10.56
C ASN A 211 -22.80 2.07 -10.87
N ASN A 212 -23.54 3.16 -10.93
CA ASN A 212 -24.94 3.14 -11.31
C ASN A 212 -25.05 3.40 -12.81
N THR A 213 -26.03 2.74 -13.40
CA THR A 213 -26.44 2.95 -14.79
C THR A 213 -27.69 3.81 -14.79
N TYR A 214 -27.70 4.82 -15.66
CA TYR A 214 -28.78 5.78 -15.80
C TYR A 214 -29.40 5.66 -17.18
N PHE A 215 -30.70 5.89 -17.27
CA PHE A 215 -31.44 6.03 -18.52
C PHE A 215 -32.11 7.41 -18.57
N THR A 216 -32.25 7.96 -19.77
CA THR A 216 -32.96 9.22 -19.98
C THR A 216 -34.44 8.96 -20.23
N ASP A 217 -35.29 9.18 -19.23
CA ASP A 217 -36.73 9.09 -19.34
C ASP A 217 -37.29 10.26 -20.17
N THR A 218 -37.76 9.94 -21.39
CA THR A 218 -38.38 10.91 -22.31
C THR A 218 -39.90 10.93 -22.25
N SER A 219 -40.53 10.15 -21.35
CA SER A 219 -41.99 10.00 -21.28
C SER A 219 -42.71 11.31 -20.96
N LYS A 220 -42.05 12.25 -20.26
CA LYS A 220 -42.57 13.57 -19.89
C LYS A 220 -42.23 14.68 -20.90
N GLY A 221 -41.56 14.35 -22.01
CA GLY A 221 -41.18 15.27 -23.10
C GLY A 221 -39.68 15.59 -23.16
N ALA A 222 -39.20 16.02 -24.33
CA ALA A 222 -37.77 16.26 -24.59
C ALA A 222 -37.16 17.37 -23.71
N LEU A 223 -37.95 18.40 -23.37
CA LEU A 223 -37.52 19.47 -22.46
C LEU A 223 -37.38 18.97 -21.02
N SER A 224 -38.32 18.18 -20.50
CA SER A 224 -38.19 17.62 -19.14
C SER A 224 -37.04 16.60 -19.06
N ALA A 225 -36.83 15.82 -20.13
CA ALA A 225 -35.74 14.87 -20.22
C ALA A 225 -34.34 15.53 -20.13
N ALA A 226 -34.23 16.77 -20.64
CA ALA A 226 -32.99 17.54 -20.61
C ALA A 226 -32.63 18.12 -19.23
N PHE A 227 -33.60 18.24 -18.32
CA PHE A 227 -33.40 18.86 -16.99
C PHE A 227 -33.59 17.89 -15.82
N ASP A 228 -34.40 16.82 -15.97
CA ASP A 228 -34.78 15.91 -14.89
C ASP A 228 -35.00 14.46 -15.38
N GLY A 229 -34.50 14.15 -16.59
CA GLY A 229 -34.75 12.88 -17.26
C GLY A 229 -33.84 11.73 -16.82
N LEU A 230 -32.75 11.98 -16.12
CA LEU A 230 -31.83 10.92 -15.71
C LEU A 230 -32.44 10.13 -14.55
N GLN A 231 -32.87 8.90 -14.84
CA GLN A 231 -33.33 7.96 -13.82
C GLN A 231 -32.32 6.84 -13.65
N LYS A 232 -31.95 6.58 -12.40
CA LYS A 232 -31.14 5.43 -12.03
C LYS A 232 -31.91 4.13 -12.33
N VAL A 233 -31.31 3.27 -13.15
CA VAL A 233 -31.90 1.98 -13.52
C VAL A 233 -31.38 0.88 -12.61
N ASN A 234 -30.06 0.70 -12.56
CA ASN A 234 -29.42 -0.38 -11.80
C ASN A 234 -28.07 0.06 -11.22
N THR A 235 -27.63 -0.61 -10.15
CA THR A 235 -26.26 -0.52 -9.62
C THR A 235 -25.48 -1.76 -10.04
N LEU A 236 -24.39 -1.60 -10.80
CA LEU A 236 -23.45 -2.68 -11.10
C LEU A 236 -22.29 -2.62 -10.11
N GLY A 237 -21.95 -3.76 -9.52
CA GLY A 237 -20.79 -3.91 -8.63
C GLY A 237 -19.83 -4.95 -9.19
N ASN A 238 -18.54 -4.63 -9.18
CA ASN A 238 -17.46 -5.57 -9.45
C ASN A 238 -16.64 -5.76 -8.17
N ASP A 239 -16.58 -6.99 -7.68
CA ASP A 239 -15.82 -7.36 -6.50
C ASP A 239 -14.57 -8.15 -6.93
N PHE A 240 -13.40 -7.61 -6.61
CA PHE A 240 -12.12 -8.27 -6.79
C PHE A 240 -11.53 -8.60 -5.41
N SER A 241 -10.92 -9.78 -5.28
CA SER A 241 -10.19 -10.13 -4.07
C SER A 241 -8.97 -10.99 -4.36
N GLU A 242 -7.92 -10.75 -3.58
CA GLU A 242 -6.64 -11.42 -3.64
C GLU A 242 -6.24 -11.86 -2.22
N ASP A 243 -5.68 -13.06 -2.13
CA ASP A 243 -5.13 -13.63 -0.89
C ASP A 243 -3.81 -14.29 -1.27
N LEU A 244 -2.75 -13.48 -1.19
CA LEU A 244 -1.39 -13.84 -1.58
C LEU A 244 -0.67 -14.44 -0.38
N ARG A 245 -0.17 -15.66 -0.54
CA ARG A 245 0.77 -16.28 0.40
C ARG A 245 2.16 -16.21 -0.20
N TYR A 246 3.05 -15.52 0.50
CA TYR A 246 4.39 -15.19 0.02
C TYR A 246 5.45 -15.86 0.89
N PHE A 247 6.34 -16.60 0.23
CA PHE A 247 7.55 -17.15 0.83
C PHE A 247 8.74 -16.81 -0.06
N GLU A 248 9.80 -16.28 0.54
CA GLU A 248 11.05 -15.96 -0.14
C GLU A 248 12.23 -16.36 0.74
N ASP A 249 13.25 -16.97 0.14
CA ASP A 249 14.54 -17.28 0.77
C ASP A 249 15.69 -16.82 -0.15
N VAL A 250 16.42 -15.77 0.28
CA VAL A 250 17.49 -15.16 -0.50
C VAL A 250 18.81 -15.26 0.25
N MET A 251 19.82 -15.84 -0.41
CA MET A 251 21.20 -15.78 0.03
C MET A 251 21.97 -14.73 -0.78
N GLU A 252 22.63 -13.81 -0.07
CA GLU A 252 23.49 -12.79 -0.64
C GLU A 252 24.93 -13.02 -0.20
N ILE A 253 25.84 -13.13 -1.17
CA ILE A 253 27.28 -13.31 -0.95
C ILE A 253 28.01 -12.11 -1.54
N ASN A 254 28.60 -11.28 -0.68
CA ASN A 254 29.35 -10.09 -1.07
C ASN A 254 30.85 -10.39 -1.13
N LEU A 255 31.30 -10.98 -2.24
CA LEU A 255 32.69 -11.43 -2.44
C LEU A 255 33.73 -10.30 -2.37
N PHE A 256 33.36 -9.06 -2.69
CA PHE A 256 34.29 -7.92 -2.76
C PHE A 256 34.57 -7.25 -1.42
N LYS A 257 33.75 -7.48 -0.37
CA LYS A 257 34.09 -7.03 0.99
C LYS A 257 35.29 -7.80 1.55
N ALA A 258 35.49 -9.05 1.14
CA ALA A 258 36.66 -9.84 1.52
C ALA A 258 37.95 -9.38 0.81
N VAL A 259 37.83 -8.76 -0.37
CA VAL A 259 38.97 -8.36 -1.21
C VAL A 259 39.36 -6.90 -1.04
N ALA A 260 38.53 -6.04 -0.41
CA ALA A 260 38.82 -4.61 -0.18
C ALA A 260 40.00 -4.31 0.78
N ALA A 261 40.78 -5.32 1.18
CA ALA A 261 42.16 -5.15 1.65
C ALA A 261 43.18 -4.96 0.50
N LEU A 262 42.77 -5.13 -0.75
CA LEU A 262 43.55 -4.94 -1.97
C LEU A 262 42.78 -4.03 -2.94
N HIS A 263 43.38 -2.88 -3.24
CA HIS A 263 42.86 -1.82 -4.09
C HIS A 263 42.44 -2.34 -5.47
N PHE A 264 41.15 -2.35 -5.82
CA PHE A 264 40.58 -2.03 -7.14
C PHE A 264 39.03 -2.03 -7.04
N ASN A 265 38.39 -0.94 -7.50
CA ASN A 265 36.93 -0.78 -7.50
C ASN A 265 36.33 -1.33 -8.80
N ILE A 266 35.85 -2.57 -8.78
CA ILE A 266 34.89 -3.10 -9.76
C ILE A 266 33.81 -3.85 -8.96
N ILE A 267 32.56 -3.39 -9.06
CA ILE A 267 31.41 -4.02 -8.40
C ILE A 267 30.77 -5.00 -9.38
N VAL A 268 30.91 -6.30 -9.12
CA VAL A 268 30.07 -7.35 -9.72
C VAL A 268 29.27 -7.98 -8.59
N VAL A 269 27.94 -7.89 -8.66
CA VAL A 269 27.05 -8.51 -7.67
C VAL A 269 26.48 -9.77 -8.31
N GLU A 270 26.98 -10.93 -7.90
CA GLU A 270 26.42 -12.23 -8.28
C GLU A 270 25.57 -12.75 -7.10
N LYS A 271 24.24 -12.75 -7.25
CA LYS A 271 23.28 -13.24 -6.24
C LYS A 271 22.79 -14.63 -6.65
N LEU A 272 22.98 -15.62 -5.78
CA LEU A 272 22.50 -16.99 -5.98
C LEU A 272 21.15 -17.15 -5.26
N ILE A 273 20.09 -17.43 -6.01
CA ILE A 273 18.75 -17.74 -5.47
C ILE A 273 18.66 -19.25 -5.29
N LEU A 274 18.19 -19.72 -4.13
CA LEU A 274 17.91 -21.14 -3.94
C LEU A 274 16.47 -21.50 -4.32
N HIS A 275 15.42 -20.80 -3.84
CA HIS A 275 14.02 -21.11 -4.20
C HIS A 275 13.04 -19.94 -3.95
N LEU A 276 12.14 -19.63 -4.89
CA LEU A 276 10.96 -18.75 -4.71
C LEU A 276 9.65 -19.54 -4.92
N PHE A 277 8.70 -19.42 -3.99
CA PHE A 277 7.41 -20.12 -4.06
C PHE A 277 6.22 -19.17 -3.89
N LEU A 278 5.32 -19.17 -4.88
CA LEU A 278 4.03 -18.48 -4.83
C LEU A 278 2.89 -19.50 -4.75
N PHE A 279 1.92 -19.28 -3.86
CA PHE A 279 0.77 -20.17 -3.67
C PHE A 279 -0.55 -19.41 -3.76
N ASN A 280 -1.56 -20.01 -4.38
CA ASN A 280 -2.90 -19.43 -4.45
C ASN A 280 -3.79 -19.77 -3.25
N ARG A 281 -5.03 -19.25 -3.28
CA ARG A 281 -6.08 -19.47 -2.28
C ARG A 281 -6.29 -20.93 -1.87
N ASN A 282 -6.04 -21.88 -2.77
CA ASN A 282 -6.26 -23.32 -2.52
C ASN A 282 -4.99 -24.03 -2.02
N GLY A 283 -3.90 -23.30 -1.74
CA GLY A 283 -2.62 -23.89 -1.33
C GLY A 283 -1.88 -24.63 -2.45
N ARG A 284 -2.29 -24.45 -3.71
CA ARG A 284 -1.54 -24.96 -4.86
C ARG A 284 -0.39 -24.02 -5.20
N LEU A 285 0.78 -24.62 -5.45
CA LEU A 285 1.95 -23.94 -6.00
C LEU A 285 1.55 -23.32 -7.34
N GLU A 286 1.63 -22.00 -7.46
CA GLU A 286 1.48 -21.32 -8.74
C GLU A 286 2.82 -21.15 -9.45
N GLN A 287 3.94 -21.13 -8.70
CA GLN A 287 5.27 -20.98 -9.31
C GLN A 287 6.43 -21.47 -8.45
N PHE A 288 7.48 -21.90 -9.17
CA PHE A 288 8.79 -22.32 -8.70
C PHE A 288 9.84 -21.60 -9.55
N CYS A 289 10.81 -20.92 -8.93
CA CYS A 289 12.03 -20.43 -9.56
C CYS A 289 13.22 -20.73 -8.65
#